data_AF-A0A0R2EMK5-F1
#
_entry.id   AF-A0A0R2EMK5-F1
#
_cell.length_a   1.000
_cell.length_b   1.000
_cell.length_c   1.000
_cell.angle_alpha   90.00
_cell.angle_beta   90.00
_cell.angle_gamma   90.00
#
_symmetry.space_group_name_H-M   'P 1'
#
loop_
_entity.id
_entity.type
_entity.pdbx_description
1 polymer ?
#
loop_
_entity_poly.entity_id
_entity_poly.type
_entity_poly.pdbx_seq_one_letter_code
_entity_poly.pdbx_strand_id
1 'polypeptide(L)'
;MLFSEPTLAELMTTYLNLLENSRRFLKPDHQLEIILQITDDTTGAKIEVRNEQLKQVSRLRIRNGTAGVTVNYQGTSWRTYHGFTIQNHRFKPKFFWGYVGTEKMDQNRFTEHLATALHPLLRPKLNCVVFPNRFV
;
A
#
# COMPACT_ATOMS: atom_id res chain seq x y z
N MET A 1 12.01 14.04 -16.51
CA MET A 1 11.95 12.93 -15.54
C MET A 1 11.68 13.53 -14.16
N LEU A 2 10.44 13.51 -13.70
CA LEU A 2 10.00 14.18 -12.46
C LEU A 2 9.15 13.21 -11.64
N PHE A 3 9.81 12.20 -11.08
CA PHE A 3 9.28 11.54 -9.88
C PHE A 3 10.36 11.74 -8.83
N SER A 4 10.26 12.83 -8.08
CA SER A 4 11.03 12.99 -6.85
C SER A 4 10.71 11.80 -5.96
N GLU A 5 11.74 11.06 -5.54
CA GLU A 5 11.58 9.95 -4.61
C GLU A 5 10.79 10.44 -3.38
N PRO A 6 9.70 9.77 -2.98
CA PRO A 6 8.86 10.27 -1.91
C PRO A 6 9.58 10.26 -0.56
N THR A 7 9.30 11.25 0.27
CA THR A 7 9.56 11.19 1.70
C THR A 7 8.64 10.17 2.37
N LEU A 8 8.96 9.78 3.61
CA LEU A 8 8.08 8.92 4.41
C LEU A 8 6.66 9.51 4.53
N ALA A 9 6.54 10.82 4.74
CA ALA A 9 5.25 11.48 4.88
C ALA A 9 4.39 11.40 3.60
N GLU A 10 5.00 11.62 2.43
CA GLU A 10 4.32 11.51 1.12
C GLU A 10 3.90 10.06 0.84
N LEU A 11 4.79 9.10 1.15
CA LEU A 11 4.48 7.68 1.03
C LEU A 11 3.31 7.28 1.94
N MET A 12 3.32 7.70 3.20
CA MET A 12 2.25 7.41 4.16
C MET A 12 0.93 8.04 3.77
N THR A 13 0.96 9.27 3.23
CA THR A 13 -0.24 9.93 2.71
C THR A 13 -0.90 9.12 1.60
N THR A 14 -0.11 8.53 0.70
CA THR A 14 -0.62 7.67 -0.38
C THR A 14 -1.37 6.46 0.15
N TYR A 15 -0.78 5.76 1.14
CA TYR A 15 -1.42 4.59 1.75
C TYR A 15 -2.60 4.93 2.64
N LEU A 16 -2.57 6.07 3.36
CA LEU A 16 -3.71 6.54 4.14
C LEU A 16 -4.90 6.90 3.23
N ASN A 17 -4.66 7.53 2.08
CA ASN A 17 -5.70 7.79 1.09
C ASN A 17 -6.27 6.48 0.52
N LEU A 18 -5.42 5.48 0.28
CA LEU A 18 -5.86 4.16 -0.15
C LEU A 18 -6.76 3.48 0.91
N LEU A 19 -6.39 3.56 2.18
CA LEU A 19 -7.18 3.06 3.29
C LEU A 19 -8.55 3.77 3.38
N GLU A 20 -8.57 5.09 3.24
CA GLU A 20 -9.81 5.88 3.23
C GLU A 20 -10.72 5.49 2.05
N ASN A 21 -10.17 5.38 0.84
CA ASN A 21 -10.91 4.93 -0.34
C ASN A 21 -11.49 3.53 -0.13
N SER A 22 -10.74 2.61 0.50
CA SER A 22 -11.27 1.29 0.83
C SER A 22 -12.50 1.36 1.74
N ARG A 23 -12.49 2.22 2.76
CA ARG A 23 -13.62 2.42 3.67
C ARG A 23 -14.83 3.04 2.98
N ARG A 24 -14.60 3.86 1.96
CA ARG A 24 -15.66 4.54 1.20
C ARG A 24 -16.32 3.63 0.17
N PHE A 25 -15.53 2.83 -0.54
CA PHE A 25 -15.96 2.09 -1.74
C PHE A 25 -16.08 0.59 -1.55
N LEU A 26 -15.34 -0.05 -0.66
CA LEU A 26 -15.40 -1.51 -0.44
C LEU A 26 -16.37 -1.86 0.70
N LYS A 27 -17.02 -3.02 0.61
CA LYS A 27 -17.86 -3.55 1.69
C LYS A 27 -17.06 -3.63 3.01
N PRO A 28 -17.70 -3.51 4.19
CA PRO A 28 -16.99 -3.47 5.47
C PRO A 28 -16.04 -4.64 5.73
N ASP A 29 -16.40 -5.84 5.29
CA ASP A 29 -15.63 -7.08 5.35
C ASP A 29 -14.49 -7.18 4.32
N HIS A 30 -14.42 -6.23 3.39
CA HIS A 30 -13.42 -6.15 2.32
C HIS A 30 -12.52 -4.92 2.38
N GLN A 31 -12.49 -4.21 3.51
CA GLN A 31 -11.60 -3.06 3.69
C GLN A 31 -10.12 -3.48 3.69
N LEU A 32 -9.23 -2.53 3.39
CA LEU A 32 -7.81 -2.83 3.34
C LEU A 32 -7.20 -2.79 4.74
N GLU A 33 -6.25 -3.70 5.00
CA GLU A 33 -5.30 -3.57 6.09
C GLU A 33 -3.93 -3.25 5.48
N ILE A 34 -3.32 -2.16 5.95
CA ILE A 34 -2.01 -1.70 5.50
C ILE A 34 -1.03 -1.85 6.66
N ILE A 35 0.06 -2.56 6.41
CA ILE A 35 1.13 -2.82 7.37
C ILE A 35 2.41 -2.21 6.79
N LEU A 36 3.00 -1.27 7.52
CA LEU A 36 4.32 -0.72 7.21
C LEU A 36 5.34 -1.35 8.15
N GLN A 37 6.42 -1.84 7.57
CA GLN A 37 7.62 -2.29 8.27
C GLN A 37 8.79 -1.43 7.82
N ILE A 38 9.57 -0.89 8.76
CA ILE A 38 10.79 -0.14 8.47
C ILE A 38 11.94 -0.71 9.31
N THR A 39 13.10 -0.83 8.70
CA THR A 39 14.38 -1.11 9.37
C THR A 39 15.32 0.07 9.13
N ASP A 40 15.82 0.69 10.19
CA ASP A 40 16.83 1.75 10.13
C ASP A 40 18.23 1.12 10.19
N ASP A 41 19.05 1.35 9.16
CA ASP A 41 20.40 0.77 9.07
C ASP A 41 21.37 1.40 10.08
N THR A 42 21.07 2.61 10.58
CA THR A 42 21.93 3.35 11.51
C THR A 42 21.84 2.79 12.92
N THR A 43 20.63 2.41 13.35
CA THR A 43 20.33 1.96 14.71
C THR A 43 20.00 0.46 14.79
N GLY A 44 19.73 -0.18 13.65
CA GLY A 44 19.17 -1.53 13.58
C GLY A 44 17.72 -1.64 14.05
N ALA A 45 17.08 -0.51 14.40
CA ALA A 45 15.73 -0.50 14.93
C ALA A 45 14.72 -0.95 13.86
N LYS A 46 13.75 -1.77 14.28
CA LYS A 46 12.64 -2.24 13.45
C LYS A 46 11.34 -1.67 13.97
N ILE A 47 10.55 -1.10 13.07
CA ILE A 47 9.27 -0.48 13.37
C ILE A 47 8.23 -1.16 12.50
N GLU A 48 7.17 -1.67 13.13
CA GLU A 48 5.97 -2.15 12.43
C GLU A 48 4.77 -1.34 12.91
N VAL A 49 3.99 -0.80 11.96
CA VAL A 49 2.75 -0.09 12.26
C VAL A 49 1.65 -0.44 11.27
N ARG A 50 0.40 -0.30 11.70
CA ARG A 50 -0.78 -0.70 10.91
C ARG A 50 -1.80 0.42 10.79
N ASN A 51 -2.43 0.55 9.62
CA ASN A 51 -3.59 1.42 9.38
C ASN A 51 -3.42 2.85 9.97
N GLU A 52 -4.26 3.27 10.90
CA GLU A 52 -4.19 4.63 11.47
C GLU A 52 -2.87 4.95 12.18
N GLN A 53 -2.13 3.94 12.63
CA GLN A 53 -0.80 4.12 13.21
C GLN A 53 0.23 4.62 12.16
N LEU A 54 -0.06 4.49 10.86
CA LEU A 54 0.74 5.10 9.78
C LEU A 54 0.87 6.62 9.96
N LYS A 55 -0.12 7.29 10.57
CA LYS A 55 -0.06 8.72 10.88
C LYS A 55 1.05 9.06 11.87
N GLN A 56 1.32 8.15 12.82
CA GLN A 56 2.31 8.36 13.89
C GLN A 56 3.74 8.28 13.34
N VAL A 57 3.98 7.39 12.37
CA VAL A 57 5.31 7.17 11.80
C VAL A 57 5.71 8.16 10.72
N SER A 58 4.76 8.93 10.17
CA SER A 58 5.03 9.97 9.16
C SER A 58 6.08 11.01 9.59
N ARG A 59 6.29 11.15 10.91
CA ARG A 59 7.24 12.09 11.53
C ARG A 59 8.63 11.51 11.78
N LEU A 60 8.82 10.21 11.56
CA LEU A 60 10.11 9.55 11.76
C LEU A 60 11.14 10.07 10.75
N ARG A 61 12.34 10.36 11.25
CA ARG A 61 13.47 10.85 10.44
C ARG A 61 14.46 9.72 10.16
N ILE A 62 14.04 8.75 9.37
CA ILE A 62 14.90 7.63 8.96
C ILE A 62 15.72 8.08 7.76
N ARG A 63 17.05 8.05 7.88
CA ARG A 63 17.97 8.54 6.85
C ARG A 63 18.31 7.45 5.83
N ASN A 64 18.67 6.27 6.31
CA ASN A 64 19.05 5.11 5.51
C ASN A 64 18.40 3.84 6.10
N GLY A 65 18.01 2.90 5.25
CA GLY A 65 17.28 1.73 5.71
C GLY A 65 16.52 1.00 4.61
N THR A 66 15.62 0.14 5.03
CA THR A 66 14.66 -0.54 4.14
C THR A 66 13.25 -0.42 4.69
N ALA A 67 12.26 -0.35 3.80
CA ALA A 67 10.86 -0.40 4.17
C ALA A 67 10.09 -1.40 3.32
N GLY A 68 9.07 -2.00 3.92
CA GLY A 68 8.11 -2.86 3.27
C GLY A 68 6.70 -2.38 3.60
N VAL A 69 5.85 -2.23 2.59
CA VAL A 69 4.42 -2.00 2.80
C VAL A 69 3.66 -3.20 2.28
N THR A 70 2.91 -3.84 3.18
CA THR A 70 1.97 -4.90 2.86
C THR A 70 0.56 -4.34 2.84
N VAL A 71 -0.20 -4.64 1.79
CA VAL A 71 -1.64 -4.34 1.71
C VAL A 71 -2.41 -5.65 1.64
N ASN A 72 -3.19 -5.95 2.67
CA ASN A 72 -4.10 -7.09 2.72
C ASN A 72 -5.50 -6.65 2.33
N TYR A 73 -6.12 -7.36 1.38
CA TYR A 73 -7.51 -7.15 0.98
C TYR A 73 -8.38 -8.09 1.83
N GLN A 74 -8.99 -7.56 2.89
CA GLN A 74 -9.73 -8.39 3.85
C GLN A 74 -10.88 -9.14 3.17
N GLY A 75 -11.24 -10.31 3.72
CA GLY A 75 -12.27 -11.18 3.13
C GLY A 75 -11.89 -11.77 1.76
N THR A 76 -10.64 -11.60 1.32
CA THR A 76 -10.09 -12.22 0.10
C THR A 76 -8.74 -12.87 0.41
N SER A 77 -8.20 -13.61 -0.55
CA SER A 77 -6.85 -14.15 -0.49
C SER A 77 -5.79 -13.21 -1.08
N TRP A 78 -6.14 -11.93 -1.35
CA TRP A 78 -5.25 -11.02 -2.06
C TRP A 78 -4.36 -10.21 -1.12
N ARG A 79 -3.10 -10.06 -1.53
CA ARG A 79 -2.11 -9.28 -0.81
C ARG A 79 -1.14 -8.62 -1.79
N THR A 80 -0.70 -7.41 -1.51
CA THR A 80 0.49 -6.84 -2.18
C THR A 80 1.61 -6.60 -1.19
N TYR A 81 2.84 -6.63 -1.69
CA TYR A 81 4.05 -6.27 -0.99
C TYR A 81 4.86 -5.29 -1.82
N HIS A 82 5.18 -4.13 -1.25
CA HIS A 82 5.95 -3.08 -1.88
C HIS A 82 7.23 -2.87 -1.06
N GLY A 83 8.38 -3.20 -1.64
CA GLY A 83 9.68 -3.00 -1.02
C GLY A 83 10.30 -1.67 -1.44
N PHE A 84 10.92 -0.97 -0.49
CA PHE A 84 11.61 0.30 -0.71
C PHE A 84 13.00 0.28 -0.07
N THR A 85 13.96 0.91 -0.72
CA THR A 85 15.23 1.31 -0.11
C THR A 85 15.08 2.76 0.37
N ILE A 86 15.57 3.06 1.57
CA ILE A 86 15.60 4.41 2.11
C ILE A 86 17.04 4.95 1.95
N GLN A 87 17.19 6.06 1.24
CA GLN A 87 18.48 6.75 1.08
C GLN A 87 18.25 8.25 1.22
N ASN A 88 19.01 8.92 2.09
CA ASN A 88 18.86 10.36 2.33
C ASN A 88 17.40 10.80 2.59
N HIS A 89 16.66 10.05 3.41
CA HIS A 89 15.24 10.27 3.74
C HIS A 89 14.25 10.04 2.59
N ARG A 90 14.71 9.50 1.47
CA ARG A 90 13.93 9.28 0.26
C ARG A 90 13.70 7.79 0.06
N PHE A 91 12.46 7.44 -0.31
CA PHE A 91 12.01 6.06 -0.48
C PHE A 91 12.04 5.69 -1.94
N LYS A 92 13.00 4.87 -2.33
CA LYS A 92 13.15 4.38 -3.69
C LYS A 92 12.49 3.02 -3.83
N PRO A 93 11.54 2.83 -4.76
CA PRO A 93 10.95 1.52 -5.02
C PRO A 93 12.02 0.48 -5.37
N LYS A 94 11.95 -0.68 -4.72
CA LYS A 94 12.88 -1.81 -4.94
C LYS A 94 12.18 -2.94 -5.68
N PHE A 95 10.97 -3.32 -5.24
CA PHE A 95 10.17 -4.34 -5.90
C PHE A 95 8.69 -4.24 -5.51
N PHE A 96 7.84 -4.83 -6.33
CA PHE A 96 6.42 -5.03 -6.06
C PHE A 96 6.08 -6.50 -6.31
N TRP A 97 5.28 -7.09 -5.43
CA TRP A 97 4.67 -8.40 -5.66
C TRP A 97 3.21 -8.39 -5.25
N GLY A 98 2.35 -8.91 -6.12
CA GLY A 98 0.98 -9.25 -5.80
C GLY A 98 0.85 -10.73 -5.48
N TYR A 99 -0.13 -11.09 -4.67
CA TYR A 99 -0.46 -12.47 -4.34
C TYR A 99 -1.96 -12.68 -4.46
N VAL A 100 -2.36 -13.80 -5.06
CA VAL A 100 -3.73 -14.31 -5.06
C VAL A 100 -3.66 -15.71 -4.46
N GLY A 101 -3.99 -15.83 -3.17
CA GLY A 101 -3.68 -17.05 -2.42
C GLY A 101 -2.19 -17.29 -2.35
N THR A 102 -1.73 -18.42 -2.88
CA THR A 102 -0.30 -18.78 -2.95
C THR A 102 0.38 -18.32 -4.24
N GLU A 103 -0.39 -17.87 -5.24
CA GLU A 103 0.17 -17.47 -6.52
C GLU A 103 0.79 -16.08 -6.42
N LYS A 104 2.08 -15.99 -6.75
CA LYS A 104 2.83 -14.72 -6.84
C LYS A 104 2.70 -14.13 -8.23
N MET A 105 2.35 -12.86 -8.32
CA MET A 105 2.17 -12.09 -9.55
C MET A 105 3.03 -10.82 -9.53
N ASP A 106 3.49 -10.39 -10.70
CA ASP A 106 4.05 -9.05 -10.88
C ASP A 106 2.96 -7.97 -10.82
N GLN A 107 3.38 -6.71 -10.90
CA GLN A 107 2.48 -5.56 -10.80
C GLN A 107 1.41 -5.52 -11.87
N ASN A 108 1.75 -5.79 -13.13
CA ASN A 108 0.82 -5.65 -14.24
C ASN A 108 -0.24 -6.74 -14.15
N ARG A 109 0.19 -7.99 -13.99
CA ARG A 109 -0.70 -9.15 -13.88
C ARG A 109 -1.62 -9.05 -12.67
N PHE A 110 -1.09 -8.60 -11.52
CA PHE A 110 -1.92 -8.38 -10.34
C PHE A 110 -2.93 -7.25 -10.52
N THR A 111 -2.53 -6.16 -11.20
CA THR A 111 -3.43 -5.03 -11.48
C THR A 111 -4.57 -5.46 -12.40
N GLU A 112 -4.29 -6.25 -13.43
CA GLU A 112 -5.29 -6.83 -14.33
C GLU A 112 -6.25 -7.78 -13.59
N HIS A 113 -5.73 -8.61 -12.68
CA HIS A 113 -6.56 -9.48 -11.84
C HIS A 113 -7.47 -8.68 -10.90
N LEU A 114 -6.92 -7.69 -10.18
CA LEU A 114 -7.72 -6.81 -9.35
C LEU A 114 -8.80 -6.13 -10.16
N ALA A 115 -8.44 -5.65 -11.34
CA ALA A 115 -9.35 -4.99 -12.25
C ALA A 115 -10.58 -5.91 -12.50
N THR A 116 -10.40 -7.15 -12.92
CA THR A 116 -11.57 -8.03 -13.16
C THR A 116 -12.30 -8.42 -11.87
N ALA A 117 -11.57 -8.62 -10.78
CA ALA A 117 -12.12 -9.26 -9.58
C ALA A 117 -12.70 -8.30 -8.52
N LEU A 118 -12.41 -6.98 -8.58
CA LEU A 118 -12.83 -6.04 -7.54
C LEU A 118 -14.34 -5.76 -7.50
N HIS A 119 -15.01 -5.91 -8.64
CA HIS A 119 -16.41 -5.53 -8.81
C HIS A 119 -17.36 -6.10 -7.74
N PRO A 120 -17.34 -7.40 -7.40
CA PRO A 120 -18.18 -7.95 -6.33
C PRO A 120 -17.87 -7.43 -4.92
N LEU A 121 -16.70 -6.84 -4.68
CA LEU A 121 -16.28 -6.31 -3.37
C LEU A 121 -16.72 -4.87 -3.15
N LEU A 122 -17.13 -4.18 -4.22
CA LEU A 122 -17.60 -2.81 -4.17
C LEU A 122 -18.94 -2.71 -3.43
N ARG A 123 -19.11 -1.62 -2.71
CA ARG A 123 -20.44 -1.19 -2.25
C ARG A 123 -21.22 -0.73 -3.48
N PRO A 124 -22.47 -1.16 -3.66
CA PRO A 124 -23.33 -0.60 -4.68
C PRO A 124 -23.52 0.90 -4.41
N LYS A 125 -22.92 1.75 -5.25
CA LYS A 125 -23.12 3.20 -5.29
C LYS A 125 -23.07 3.65 -6.75
N LEU A 126 -24.00 4.51 -7.17
CA LEU A 126 -23.96 5.15 -8.49
C LEU A 126 -22.69 6.01 -8.62
N ASN A 127 -21.95 5.82 -9.72
CA ASN A 127 -20.88 6.66 -10.27
C ASN A 127 -19.75 7.06 -9.30
N CYS A 128 -18.68 6.24 -9.18
CA CYS A 128 -17.50 6.51 -8.36
C CYS A 128 -16.19 5.99 -8.98
N VAL A 129 -15.12 6.79 -8.92
CA VAL A 129 -13.75 6.36 -9.25
C VAL A 129 -13.12 5.63 -8.07
N VAL A 130 -12.65 4.40 -8.27
CA VAL A 130 -12.13 3.53 -7.19
C VAL A 130 -10.59 3.42 -7.20
N PHE A 131 -9.99 3.49 -8.39
CA PHE A 131 -8.53 3.45 -8.61
C PHE A 131 -8.15 4.47 -9.69
N PRO A 132 -6.88 4.90 -9.81
CA PRO A 132 -6.45 5.90 -10.80
C PRO A 132 -6.86 5.58 -12.24
N ASN A 133 -7.15 4.31 -12.56
CA ASN A 133 -7.53 3.85 -13.89
C ASN A 133 -8.92 3.17 -13.96
N ARG A 134 -9.81 3.33 -12.97
CA ARG A 134 -11.14 2.68 -12.99
C ARG A 134 -12.29 3.56 -12.52
N PHE A 135 -13.23 3.77 -13.44
CA PHE A 135 -14.55 4.35 -13.22
C PHE A 135 -15.58 3.23 -13.02
N VAL A 136 -16.49 3.42 -12.07
CA VAL A 136 -17.79 2.71 -11.97
C VAL A 136 -18.87 3.77 -12.06
#